data_AF-A0AAW8KRZ1-F1
#
_entry.id   AF-A0AAW8KRZ1-F1
#
_cell.length_a   1.000
_cell.length_b   1.000
_cell.length_c   1.000
_cell.angle_alpha   90.00
_cell.angle_beta   90.00
_cell.angle_gamma   90.00
#
_symmetry.space_group_name_H-M   'P 1'
#
loop_
_entity.id
_entity.type
_entity.pdbx_description
1 polymer ?
#
loop_
_entity_poly.entity_id
_entity_poly.type
_entity_poly.pdbx_seq_one_letter_code
_entity_poly.pdbx_strand_id
1 'polypeptide(L)'
;MMKKFLIAGLVISSLAFTGCAVTPQPNKDITAYKAHMPKSILVLPPVNDSPDVKATYSYWPTVVAPVAEAGYYVFPISVVDNMFKENGVTNGSDAQSIAPQKLQEIF
;
A
#
# COMPACT_ATOMS: atom_id res chain seq x y z
N MET A 1 -50.26 -7.93 -10.63
CA MET A 1 -49.80 -6.59 -10.21
C MET A 1 -48.66 -6.65 -9.18
N MET A 2 -48.77 -7.48 -8.13
CA MET A 2 -47.76 -7.65 -7.05
C MET A 2 -46.34 -8.03 -7.52
N LYS A 3 -46.21 -8.84 -8.57
CA LYS A 3 -44.90 -9.26 -9.12
C LYS A 3 -44.09 -8.09 -9.72
N LYS A 4 -44.77 -7.06 -10.24
CA LYS A 4 -44.12 -5.85 -10.77
C LYS A 4 -43.60 -4.94 -9.64
N PHE A 5 -44.32 -4.88 -8.52
CA PHE A 5 -43.88 -4.14 -7.33
C PHE A 5 -42.69 -4.80 -6.63
N LEU A 6 -42.65 -6.14 -6.57
CA LEU A 6 -41.49 -6.88 -6.04
C LEU A 6 -40.22 -6.65 -6.87
N ILE A 7 -40.34 -6.66 -8.20
CA ILE A 7 -39.19 -6.39 -9.09
C ILE A 7 -38.72 -4.94 -8.95
N ALA A 8 -39.64 -3.98 -8.87
CA ALA A 8 -39.29 -2.57 -8.64
C ALA A 8 -38.59 -2.35 -7.29
N GLY A 9 -39.04 -3.02 -6.23
CA GLY A 9 -38.39 -2.95 -4.91
C GLY A 9 -36.97 -3.52 -4.90
N LEU A 10 -36.73 -4.63 -5.62
CA LEU A 10 -35.40 -5.24 -5.72
C LEU A 10 -34.41 -4.32 -6.45
N VAL A 11 -34.84 -3.65 -7.51
CA VAL A 11 -34.01 -2.70 -8.27
C VAL A 11 -33.67 -1.47 -7.44
N ILE A 12 -34.62 -0.93 -6.66
CA ILE A 12 -34.36 0.22 -5.79
C ILE A 12 -33.38 -0.16 -4.66
N SER A 13 -33.50 -1.36 -4.11
CA SER A 13 -32.58 -1.85 -3.07
C SER A 13 -31.15 -2.05 -3.59
N SER A 14 -30.95 -2.48 -4.83
CA SER A 14 -29.59 -2.63 -5.38
C SER A 14 -28.88 -1.29 -5.63
N LEU A 15 -29.64 -0.21 -5.89
CA LEU A 15 -29.07 1.14 -5.96
C LEU A 15 -28.65 1.71 -4.60
N ALA A 16 -29.17 1.18 -3.49
CA ALA A 16 -28.76 1.61 -2.14
C ALA A 16 -27.42 1.00 -1.70
N PHE A 17 -27.03 -0.15 -2.27
CA PHE A 17 -25.75 -0.81 -2.01
C PHE A 17 -24.68 -0.40 -3.04
N THR A 18 -24.43 0.90 -3.19
CA THR A 18 -23.26 1.36 -3.96
C THR A 18 -22.03 1.41 -3.06
N GLY A 19 -20.94 0.79 -3.52
CA GLY A 19 -19.62 0.97 -2.91
C GLY A 19 -18.97 2.24 -3.45
N CYS A 20 -18.46 3.10 -2.58
CA CYS A 20 -17.71 4.27 -3.00
C CYS A 20 -16.31 3.83 -3.47
N ALA A 21 -16.16 3.53 -4.76
CA ALA A 21 -14.85 3.31 -5.38
C ALA A 21 -14.24 4.67 -5.68
N VAL A 22 -13.34 5.14 -4.81
CA VAL A 22 -12.55 6.35 -5.09
C VAL A 22 -11.48 5.99 -6.11
N THR A 23 -11.58 6.55 -7.31
CA THR A 23 -10.51 6.45 -8.30
C THR A 23 -9.37 7.39 -7.92
N PRO A 24 -8.10 6.94 -7.95
CA PRO A 24 -6.95 7.81 -7.71
C PRO A 24 -6.97 9.00 -8.68
N GLN A 25 -6.58 10.17 -8.18
CA GLN A 25 -6.49 11.38 -8.99
C GLN A 25 -5.59 11.15 -10.22
N PRO A 26 -6.08 11.37 -11.45
CA PRO A 26 -5.37 10.99 -12.67
C PRO A 26 -4.15 11.84 -13.00
N ASN A 27 -3.88 12.91 -12.23
CA ASN A 27 -2.85 13.90 -12.56
C ASN A 27 -1.78 14.05 -11.46
N LYS A 28 -1.22 12.93 -11.00
CA LYS A 28 0.01 12.96 -10.20
C LYS A 28 1.19 13.26 -11.12
N ASP A 29 1.95 14.32 -10.82
CA ASP A 29 3.18 14.62 -11.55
C ASP A 29 4.20 13.48 -11.35
N ILE A 30 4.53 12.79 -12.43
CA ILE A 30 5.48 11.68 -12.48
C ILE A 30 6.76 12.05 -13.26
N THR A 31 7.00 13.33 -13.52
CA THR A 31 8.16 13.79 -14.30
C THR A 31 9.47 13.36 -13.65
N ALA A 32 9.61 13.56 -12.34
CA ALA A 32 10.80 13.14 -11.58
C ALA A 32 11.00 11.62 -11.61
N TYR A 33 9.91 10.85 -11.50
CA TYR A 33 9.96 9.40 -11.57
C TYR A 33 10.42 8.89 -12.93
N LYS A 34 9.91 9.48 -14.02
CA LYS A 34 10.33 9.15 -15.38
C LYS A 34 11.78 9.53 -15.66
N ALA A 35 12.24 10.66 -15.11
CA ALA A 35 13.62 11.10 -15.22
C ALA A 35 14.60 10.21 -14.44
N HIS A 36 14.14 9.62 -13.34
CA HIS A 36 14.95 8.82 -12.42
C HIS A 36 14.30 7.45 -12.17
N MET A 37 14.08 6.65 -13.23
CA MET A 37 13.49 5.32 -13.09
C MET A 37 14.35 4.43 -12.17
N PRO A 38 13.85 4.06 -10.97
CA PRO A 38 14.63 3.26 -10.04
C PRO A 38 14.73 1.82 -10.53
N LYS A 39 15.85 1.15 -10.22
CA LYS A 39 16.03 -0.29 -10.51
C LYS A 39 15.56 -1.16 -9.34
N SER A 40 15.74 -0.64 -8.12
CA SER A 40 15.36 -1.28 -6.88
C SER A 40 14.41 -0.38 -6.09
N ILE A 41 13.44 -0.99 -5.39
CA ILE A 41 12.48 -0.30 -4.54
C ILE A 41 12.53 -0.92 -3.14
N LEU A 42 12.89 -0.10 -2.17
CA LEU A 42 12.75 -0.41 -0.75
C LEU A 42 11.33 -0.08 -0.29
N VAL A 43 10.60 -1.12 0.13
CA VAL A 43 9.27 -0.95 0.72
C VAL A 43 9.42 -0.87 2.24
N LEU A 44 9.17 0.31 2.81
CA LEU A 44 9.22 0.52 4.25
C LEU A 44 8.01 -0.12 4.96
N PRO A 45 8.14 -0.47 6.27
CA PRO A 45 7.01 -0.95 7.05
C PRO A 45 5.88 0.09 7.04
N PRO A 46 4.63 -0.31 6.72
CA PRO A 46 3.50 0.60 6.72
C PRO A 46 3.23 1.14 8.13
N VAL A 47 2.90 2.43 8.20
CA VAL A 47 2.36 3.07 9.40
C VAL A 47 0.98 2.46 9.67
N ASN A 48 0.75 2.06 10.91
CA ASN A 48 -0.48 1.42 11.34
C ASN A 48 -1.28 2.36 12.24
N ASP A 49 -2.30 2.98 11.66
CA ASP A 49 -3.26 3.83 12.38
C ASP A 49 -4.47 3.05 12.92
N SER A 50 -4.45 1.72 12.80
CA SER A 50 -5.51 0.83 13.29
C SER A 50 -5.20 0.30 14.70
N PRO A 51 -6.21 -0.17 15.45
CA PRO A 51 -5.98 -0.80 16.74
C PRO A 51 -5.40 -2.23 16.65
N ASP A 52 -5.35 -2.84 15.46
CA ASP A 52 -4.84 -4.19 15.29
C ASP A 52 -3.30 -4.19 15.22
N VAL A 53 -2.66 -4.73 16.25
CA VAL A 53 -1.19 -4.82 16.37
C VAL A 53 -0.54 -5.65 15.26
N LYS A 54 -1.29 -6.52 14.57
CA LYS A 54 -0.78 -7.36 13.48
C LYS A 54 -0.91 -6.72 12.11
N ALA A 55 -1.58 -5.57 11.99
CA ALA A 55 -1.93 -4.97 10.71
C ALA A 55 -0.71 -4.67 9.81
N THR A 56 0.39 -4.20 10.39
CA THR A 56 1.63 -3.97 9.63
C THR A 56 2.12 -5.24 8.94
N TYR A 57 2.25 -6.34 9.67
CA TYR A 57 2.78 -7.59 9.13
C TYR A 57 1.79 -8.36 8.24
N SER A 58 0.48 -8.13 8.40
CA SER A 58 -0.52 -8.71 7.49
C SER A 58 -0.61 -7.95 6.18
N TYR A 59 -0.37 -6.64 6.19
CA TYR A 59 -0.48 -5.80 4.99
C TYR A 59 0.83 -5.66 4.20
N TRP A 60 1.97 -5.49 4.87
CA TRP A 60 3.25 -5.16 4.22
C TRP A 60 3.65 -6.11 3.07
N PRO A 61 3.53 -7.45 3.20
CA PRO A 61 3.89 -8.38 2.12
C PRO A 61 3.06 -8.23 0.84
N THR A 62 1.84 -7.70 0.95
CA THR A 62 0.92 -7.56 -0.20
C THR A 62 1.43 -6.59 -1.27
N VAL A 63 2.34 -5.68 -0.89
CA VAL A 63 2.91 -4.68 -1.80
C VAL A 63 4.04 -5.25 -2.66
N VAL A 64 4.68 -6.35 -2.24
CA VAL A 64 5.84 -6.91 -2.96
C VAL A 64 5.47 -7.38 -4.36
N ALA A 65 4.39 -8.16 -4.47
CA ALA A 65 3.94 -8.72 -5.75
C ALA A 65 3.69 -7.63 -6.81
N PRO A 66 2.82 -6.62 -6.59
CA PRO A 66 2.55 -5.62 -7.62
C PRO A 66 3.79 -4.77 -7.97
N VAL A 67 4.69 -4.52 -7.03
CA VAL A 67 5.93 -3.76 -7.31
C VAL A 67 6.92 -4.61 -8.11
N ALA A 68 7.08 -5.89 -7.77
CA ALA A 68 7.93 -6.80 -8.52
C ALA A 68 7.38 -7.07 -9.93
N GLU A 69 6.07 -7.25 -10.08
CA GLU A 69 5.38 -7.40 -11.36
C GLU A 69 5.52 -6.17 -12.26
N ALA A 70 5.68 -4.98 -11.68
CA ALA A 70 5.99 -3.76 -12.41
C ALA A 70 7.45 -3.68 -12.91
N GLY A 71 8.28 -4.71 -12.63
CA GLY A 71 9.64 -4.84 -13.16
C GLY A 71 10.75 -4.33 -12.24
N TYR A 72 10.44 -4.03 -10.96
CA TYR A 72 11.42 -3.54 -10.00
C TYR A 72 12.01 -4.69 -9.18
N TYR A 73 13.28 -4.57 -8.81
CA TYR A 73 13.83 -5.39 -7.73
C TYR A 73 13.27 -4.91 -6.40
N VAL A 74 12.68 -5.82 -5.61
CA VAL A 74 12.13 -5.50 -4.28
C VAL A 74 12.94 -6.23 -3.23
N PHE A 75 13.41 -5.49 -2.22
CA PHE A 75 14.14 -6.08 -1.11
C PHE A 75 13.23 -7.02 -0.31
N PRO A 76 13.71 -8.22 0.09
CA PRO A 76 12.92 -9.12 0.92
C PRO A 76 12.53 -8.45 2.24
N ILE A 77 11.22 -8.37 2.51
CA ILE A 77 10.70 -7.66 3.69
C ILE A 77 11.28 -8.23 4.98
N SER A 78 11.48 -9.54 5.09
CA SER A 78 12.10 -10.15 6.27
C SER A 78 13.51 -9.65 6.56
N VAL A 79 14.30 -9.37 5.51
CA VAL A 79 15.66 -8.83 5.65
C VAL A 79 15.61 -7.37 6.08
N VAL A 80 14.74 -6.58 5.45
CA VAL A 80 14.52 -5.17 5.79
C VAL A 80 14.05 -5.03 7.24
N ASP A 81 13.08 -5.84 7.65
CA ASP A 81 12.50 -5.86 8.98
C ASP A 81 13.52 -6.24 10.06
N ASN A 82 14.31 -7.29 9.83
CA ASN A 82 15.38 -7.68 10.75
C ASN A 82 16.45 -6.58 10.87
N MET A 83 16.86 -5.97 9.75
CA MET A 83 17.85 -4.89 9.77
C MET A 83 17.35 -3.69 10.59
N PHE A 84 16.10 -3.27 10.37
CA PHE A 84 15.52 -2.17 11.14
C PHE A 84 15.44 -2.51 12.64
N LYS A 85 14.99 -3.72 12.99
CA LYS A 85 14.92 -4.16 14.40
C LYS A 85 16.29 -4.19 15.07
N GLU A 86 17.31 -4.69 14.39
CA GLU A 86 18.70 -4.70 14.89
C GLU A 86 19.25 -3.28 15.14
N ASN A 87 18.71 -2.28 14.45
CA ASN A 87 19.07 -0.87 14.61
C ASN A 87 18.07 -0.06 15.45
N GLY A 88 17.17 -0.73 16.19
CA GLY A 88 16.22 -0.10 17.10
C GLY A 88 14.98 0.52 16.44
N VAL A 89 14.81 0.34 15.13
CA VAL A 89 13.64 0.80 14.38
C VAL A 89 12.59 -0.33 14.37
N THR A 90 11.49 -0.14 15.09
CA THR A 90 10.52 -1.22 15.35
C THR A 90 9.10 -0.95 14.85
N ASN A 91 8.81 0.26 14.36
CA ASN A 91 7.51 0.62 13.82
C ASN A 91 7.64 1.44 12.52
N GLY A 92 6.55 1.53 11.77
CA GLY A 92 6.50 2.23 10.49
C GLY A 92 6.78 3.73 10.57
N SER A 93 6.36 4.39 11.66
CA SER A 93 6.55 5.82 11.86
C SER A 93 8.03 6.17 12.02
N ASP A 94 8.75 5.40 12.84
CA ASP A 94 10.19 5.55 13.02
C ASP A 94 10.93 5.27 11.71
N ALA A 95 10.54 4.23 10.97
CA ALA A 95 11.13 3.92 9.68
C ALA A 95 10.95 5.06 8.65
N GLN A 96 9.80 5.73 8.64
CA GLN A 96 9.55 6.89 7.76
C GLN A 96 10.34 8.14 8.17
N SER A 97 10.79 8.22 9.42
CA SER A 97 11.62 9.33 9.91
C SER A 97 13.10 9.23 9.46
N ILE A 98 13.51 8.07 8.94
CA ILE A 98 14.88 7.85 8.46
C ILE A 98 15.12 8.68 7.20
N ALA A 99 16.22 9.43 7.19
CA ALA A 99 16.64 10.20 6.02
C ALA A 99 16.79 9.30 4.78
N PRO A 100 16.17 9.63 3.63
CA PRO A 100 16.29 8.82 2.41
C PRO A 100 17.73 8.57 1.96
N GLN A 101 18.64 9.51 2.21
CA GLN A 101 20.06 9.35 1.92
C GLN A 101 20.67 8.18 2.70
N LYS A 102 20.28 8.02 3.97
CA LYS A 102 20.79 6.92 4.80
C LYS A 102 20.28 5.57 4.31
N LEU A 103 19.04 5.52 3.82
CA LEU A 103 18.47 4.30 3.24
C LEU A 103 19.22 3.91 1.95
N GLN A 104 19.56 4.88 1.10
CA GLN A 104 20.32 4.65 -0.13
C GLN A 104 21.78 4.20 0.10
N GLU A 105 22.37 4.53 1.25
CA GLU A 105 23.71 4.03 1.61
C GLU A 105 23.71 2.52 1.91
N ILE A 106 22.56 1.96 2.30
CA ILE A 106 22.44 0.58 2.80
C ILE A 106 21.78 -0.34 1.78
N PHE A 107 20.77 0.15 1.07
CA PHE A 107 19.93 -0.59 0.13
C PHE A 107 20.15 -0.12 -1.31
#